data_AF-A0A1I6PV36-F1
#
_entry.id   AF-A0A1I6PV36-F1
#
_cell.length_a   1.000
_cell.length_b   1.000
_cell.length_c   1.000
_cell.angle_alpha   90.00
_cell.angle_beta   90.00
_cell.angle_gamma   90.00
#
_symmetry.space_group_name_H-M   'P 1'
#
loop_
_entity.id
_entity.type
_entity.pdbx_description
1 polymer ?
#
loop_
_entity_poly.entity_id
_entity_poly.type
_entity_poly.pdbx_seq_one_letter_code
_entity_poly.pdbx_strand_id
1 'polypeptide(L)'
;MARPLTAFVTFLLAIGFAASPFFVTSFAGFDPNQFPVPQVSPPVQPAGYAFSIWGVIYLWLITGMGWGLWKAREDFTWHDMRMPLAVSLFIGCFWLAVANASPVWASVLIWGMLIAALVALFEAPDGDRWFAALPVGLYAGWLSAASCVSLGLLAAGYGWVGAETAALIFVSLAIVIAAAVQSTLMRAPTYGVAVIWALSAVVVQNYATTPSVAALAAGGAIALLLPTFKSWRKA
;
A
#
# COMPACT_ATOMS: atom_id res chain seq x y z
N MET A 1 -7.81 -23.76 8.60
CA MET A 1 -7.11 -23.52 9.88
C MET A 1 -8.15 -23.15 10.94
N ALA A 2 -8.00 -23.54 12.20
CA ALA A 2 -8.95 -23.15 13.23
C ALA A 2 -8.95 -21.62 13.44
N ARG A 3 -10.11 -20.98 13.62
CA ARG A 3 -10.19 -19.51 13.71
C ARG A 3 -9.36 -18.88 14.83
N PRO A 4 -9.32 -19.46 16.04
CA PRO A 4 -8.40 -19.01 17.08
C PRO A 4 -6.93 -18.95 16.64
N LEU A 5 -6.50 -19.96 15.88
CA LEU A 5 -5.13 -20.07 15.40
C LEU A 5 -4.87 -19.01 14.31
N THR A 6 -5.81 -18.82 13.38
CA THR A 6 -5.70 -17.75 12.37
C THR A 6 -5.63 -16.37 13.03
N ALA A 7 -6.47 -16.08 14.02
CA ALA A 7 -6.42 -14.81 14.75
C ALA A 7 -5.06 -14.56 15.41
N PHE A 8 -4.50 -15.60 16.05
CA PHE A 8 -3.18 -15.52 16.68
C PHE A 8 -2.06 -15.34 15.67
N VAL A 9 -2.06 -16.12 14.59
CA VAL A 9 -1.06 -16.04 13.51
C VAL A 9 -1.10 -14.69 12.82
N THR A 10 -2.27 -14.17 12.44
CA THR A 10 -2.38 -12.86 11.78
C THR A 10 -1.87 -11.73 12.70
N PHE A 11 -2.11 -11.82 14.01
CA PHE A 11 -1.57 -10.86 14.97
C PHE A 11 -0.03 -10.93 15.04
N LEU A 12 0.55 -12.12 15.14
CA LEU A 12 2.01 -12.28 15.11
C LEU A 12 2.63 -11.81 13.80
N LEU A 13 1.97 -12.05 12.66
CA LEU A 13 2.42 -11.56 11.36
C LEU A 13 2.36 -10.04 11.27
N ALA A 14 1.37 -9.38 11.88
CA ALA A 14 1.33 -7.92 11.95
C ALA A 14 2.53 -7.36 12.73
N ILE A 15 2.91 -8.00 13.86
CA ILE A 15 4.10 -7.64 14.63
C ILE A 15 5.37 -7.92 13.82
N GLY A 16 5.49 -9.11 13.23
CA GLY A 16 6.65 -9.51 12.42
C GLY A 16 6.86 -8.59 11.22
N PHE A 17 5.78 -8.19 10.54
CA PHE A 17 5.83 -7.26 9.43
C PHE A 17 6.31 -5.88 9.89
N ALA A 18 5.76 -5.36 11.00
CA ALA A 18 6.20 -4.09 11.58
C ALA A 18 7.66 -4.13 12.10
N ALA A 19 8.16 -5.31 12.48
CA ALA A 19 9.53 -5.50 12.92
C ALA A 19 10.52 -5.68 11.75
N SER A 20 10.05 -6.07 10.56
CA SER A 20 10.89 -6.31 9.38
C SER A 20 11.87 -5.17 9.02
N PRO A 21 11.55 -3.88 9.20
CA PRO A 21 12.48 -2.79 8.90
C PRO A 21 13.75 -2.79 9.76
N PHE A 22 13.71 -3.37 10.97
CA PHE A 22 14.89 -3.44 11.85
C PHE A 22 15.96 -4.43 11.37
N PHE A 23 15.66 -5.23 10.35
CA PHE A 23 16.55 -6.27 9.81
C PHE A 23 17.12 -5.94 8.43
N VAL A 24 16.91 -4.71 7.93
CA VAL A 24 17.40 -4.27 6.62
C VAL A 24 18.13 -2.93 6.72
N THR A 25 18.93 -2.62 5.71
CA THR A 25 19.75 -1.41 5.66
C THR A 25 19.01 -0.20 5.07
N SER A 26 17.98 -0.43 4.23
CA SER A 26 17.18 0.63 3.61
C SER A 26 15.69 0.36 3.71
N PHE A 27 14.96 1.42 4.08
CA PHE A 27 13.49 1.47 4.12
C PHE A 27 12.87 2.15 2.88
N ALA A 28 13.70 2.84 2.08
CA ALA A 28 13.24 3.65 0.94
C ALA A 28 12.87 2.83 -0.30
N GLY A 29 13.04 1.52 -0.26
CA GLY A 29 12.80 0.60 -1.37
C GLY A 29 14.09 0.22 -2.10
N PHE A 30 14.09 0.37 -3.41
CA PHE A 30 15.16 -0.11 -4.29
C PHE A 30 16.37 0.83 -4.27
N ASP A 31 17.58 0.27 -4.25
CA ASP A 31 18.80 1.04 -4.47
C ASP A 31 18.83 1.46 -5.96
N PRO A 32 19.01 2.76 -6.27
CA PRO A 32 19.09 3.27 -7.64
C PRO A 32 20.05 2.49 -8.55
N ASN A 33 21.13 1.93 -8.02
CA ASN A 33 22.17 1.23 -8.76
C ASN A 33 21.85 -0.25 -9.03
N GLN A 34 20.71 -0.76 -8.53
CA GLN A 34 20.24 -2.11 -8.87
C GLN A 34 19.68 -2.20 -10.30
N PHE A 35 19.51 -1.07 -10.97
CA PHE A 35 18.95 -0.98 -12.32
C PHE A 35 20.03 -0.72 -13.37
N PRO A 36 19.88 -1.26 -14.59
CA PRO A 36 20.75 -0.89 -15.72
C PRO A 36 20.78 0.61 -15.99
N VAL A 37 19.63 1.29 -15.85
CA VAL A 37 19.50 2.75 -15.89
C VAL A 37 19.23 3.24 -14.46
N PRO A 38 20.20 3.89 -13.79
CA PRO A 38 20.05 4.25 -12.39
C PRO A 38 18.85 5.14 -12.06
N GLN A 39 18.11 4.82 -11.00
CA GLN A 39 16.88 5.51 -10.59
C GLN A 39 17.12 6.46 -9.40
N VAL A 40 17.88 7.56 -9.60
CA VAL A 40 18.34 8.45 -8.51
C VAL A 40 17.23 9.36 -7.97
N SER A 41 16.42 9.95 -8.84
CA SER A 41 15.27 10.78 -8.45
C SER A 41 14.13 10.58 -9.45
N PRO A 42 13.57 9.35 -9.51
CA PRO A 42 12.61 8.98 -10.52
C PRO A 42 11.26 9.69 -10.27
N PRO A 43 10.66 10.36 -11.28
CA PRO A 43 9.44 11.14 -11.10
C PRO A 43 8.24 10.35 -10.57
N VAL A 44 8.23 9.03 -10.76
CA VAL A 44 7.15 8.15 -10.27
C VAL A 44 7.15 8.01 -8.74
N GLN A 45 8.31 8.17 -8.08
CA GLN A 45 8.46 7.92 -6.66
C GLN A 45 7.97 9.12 -5.83
N PRO A 46 7.22 8.91 -4.74
CA PRO A 46 6.84 10.00 -3.85
C PRO A 46 8.04 10.53 -3.05
N ALA A 47 7.95 11.79 -2.61
CA ALA A 47 8.93 12.38 -1.72
C ALA A 47 9.13 11.54 -0.43
N GLY A 48 10.37 11.51 0.08
CA GLY A 48 10.78 10.59 1.15
C GLY A 48 9.97 10.66 2.45
N TYR A 49 9.41 11.82 2.81
CA TYR A 49 8.55 11.94 3.99
C TYR A 49 7.30 11.07 3.90
N ALA A 50 6.83 10.74 2.69
CA ALA A 50 5.61 9.97 2.48
C ALA A 50 5.66 8.59 3.14
N PHE A 51 6.87 8.00 3.22
CA PHE A 51 7.09 6.70 3.82
C PHE A 51 6.85 6.67 5.34
N SER A 52 6.71 7.83 6.01
CA SER A 52 6.33 7.89 7.42
C SER A 52 4.94 7.33 7.70
N ILE A 53 4.08 7.23 6.68
CA ILE A 53 2.75 6.60 6.77
C ILE A 53 2.82 5.14 7.27
N TRP A 54 3.93 4.45 7.00
CA TRP A 54 4.13 3.08 7.47
C TRP A 54 4.07 2.96 8.99
N GLY A 55 4.56 3.96 9.75
CA GLY A 55 4.45 3.95 11.21
C GLY A 55 2.99 3.89 11.67
N VAL A 56 2.11 4.65 11.01
CA VAL A 56 0.67 4.63 11.27
C VAL A 56 0.04 3.31 10.84
N ILE A 57 0.39 2.81 9.64
CA ILE A 57 -0.10 1.53 9.12
C ILE A 57 0.27 0.37 10.06
N TYR A 58 1.53 0.26 10.46
CA TYR A 58 2.01 -0.80 11.36
C TYR A 58 1.30 -0.76 12.70
N LEU A 59 1.26 0.41 13.35
CA LEU A 59 0.62 0.55 14.65
C LEU A 59 -0.86 0.20 14.60
N TRP A 60 -1.55 0.63 13.54
CA TRP A 60 -2.99 0.43 13.41
C TRP A 60 -3.33 -1.02 13.04
N LEU A 61 -2.54 -1.68 12.19
CA LEU A 61 -2.69 -3.11 11.91
C LEU A 61 -2.46 -3.97 13.16
N ILE A 62 -1.42 -3.68 13.96
CA ILE A 62 -1.16 -4.39 15.23
C ILE A 62 -2.34 -4.19 16.18
N THR A 63 -2.80 -2.94 16.35
CA THR A 63 -3.93 -2.61 17.21
C THR A 63 -5.21 -3.32 16.76
N GLY A 64 -5.49 -3.31 15.46
CA GLY A 64 -6.64 -3.96 14.85
C GLY A 64 -6.64 -5.47 15.01
N MET A 65 -5.51 -6.13 14.72
CA MET A 65 -5.39 -7.58 14.86
C MET A 65 -5.35 -8.02 16.33
N GLY A 66 -4.78 -7.21 17.23
CA GLY A 66 -4.83 -7.44 18.67
C GLY A 66 -6.25 -7.36 19.23
N TRP A 67 -7.01 -6.35 18.81
CA TRP A 67 -8.45 -6.27 19.14
C TRP A 67 -9.21 -7.48 18.60
N GLY A 68 -8.97 -7.84 17.33
CA GLY A 68 -9.57 -9.01 16.72
C GLY A 68 -9.27 -10.31 17.47
N LEU A 69 -8.04 -10.50 17.93
CA LEU A 69 -7.64 -11.65 18.74
C LEU A 69 -8.33 -11.67 20.11
N TRP A 70 -8.58 -10.51 20.72
CA TRP A 70 -9.21 -10.43 22.04
C TRP A 70 -10.74 -10.55 21.98
N LYS A 71 -11.38 -9.82 21.07
CA LYS A 71 -12.84 -9.62 21.05
C LYS A 71 -13.56 -10.38 19.93
N ALA A 72 -12.87 -10.74 18.85
CA ALA A 72 -13.45 -11.38 17.67
C ALA A 72 -12.68 -12.66 17.28
N ARG A 73 -12.20 -13.41 18.27
CA ARG A 73 -11.31 -14.57 18.07
C ARG A 73 -11.96 -15.69 17.26
N GLU A 74 -13.25 -15.92 17.47
CA GLU A 74 -14.02 -17.02 16.85
C GLU A 74 -15.01 -16.53 15.79
N ASP A 75 -15.05 -15.22 15.55
CA ASP A 75 -15.94 -14.59 14.60
C ASP A 75 -15.64 -15.02 13.16
N PHE A 76 -16.71 -15.34 12.41
CA PHE A 76 -16.63 -15.84 11.05
C PHE A 76 -16.19 -14.74 10.06
N THR A 77 -16.79 -13.56 10.13
CA THR A 77 -16.50 -12.44 9.22
C THR A 77 -15.09 -11.90 9.39
N TRP A 78 -14.59 -11.87 10.63
CA TRP A 78 -13.19 -11.57 10.90
C TRP A 78 -12.24 -12.66 10.41
N HIS A 79 -12.64 -13.93 10.44
CA HIS A 79 -11.82 -15.02 9.95
C HIS A 79 -11.60 -14.93 8.44
N ASP A 80 -12.66 -14.62 7.68
CA ASP A 80 -12.61 -14.45 6.24
C ASP A 80 -11.58 -13.38 5.87
N MET A 81 -11.69 -12.16 6.42
CA MET A 81 -10.68 -11.09 6.25
C MET A 81 -9.25 -11.50 6.63
N ARG A 82 -9.07 -12.25 7.74
CA ARG A 82 -7.74 -12.55 8.29
C ARG A 82 -6.93 -13.50 7.41
N MET A 83 -7.58 -14.41 6.70
CA MET A 83 -6.91 -15.39 5.85
C MET A 83 -6.08 -14.72 4.73
N PRO A 84 -6.66 -13.90 3.84
CA PRO A 84 -5.90 -13.15 2.84
C PRO A 84 -5.01 -12.08 3.47
N LEU A 85 -5.42 -11.45 4.59
CA LEU A 85 -4.53 -10.50 5.28
C LEU A 85 -3.26 -11.18 5.80
N ALA A 86 -3.36 -12.38 6.38
CA ALA A 86 -2.21 -13.14 6.85
C ALA A 86 -1.23 -13.43 5.69
N VAL A 87 -1.74 -13.79 4.51
CA VAL A 87 -0.89 -13.98 3.32
C VAL A 87 -0.16 -12.69 2.96
N SER A 88 -0.87 -11.56 2.91
CA SER A 88 -0.27 -10.26 2.62
C SER A 88 0.82 -9.87 3.63
N LEU A 89 0.54 -10.01 4.93
CA LEU A 89 1.47 -9.68 6.01
C LEU A 89 2.69 -10.62 6.03
N PHE A 90 2.48 -11.90 5.76
CA PHE A 90 3.56 -12.88 5.64
C PHE A 90 4.53 -12.50 4.52
N ILE A 91 4.03 -12.15 3.33
CA ILE A 91 4.89 -11.65 2.24
C ILE A 91 5.60 -10.36 2.68
N GLY A 92 4.86 -9.45 3.34
CA GLY A 92 5.39 -8.20 3.86
C GLY A 92 6.59 -8.37 4.80
N CYS A 93 6.60 -9.43 5.63
CA CYS A 93 7.73 -9.73 6.53
C CYS A 93 9.07 -9.88 5.79
N PHE A 94 9.04 -10.30 4.51
CA PHE A 94 10.24 -10.52 3.71
C PHE A 94 10.44 -9.47 2.62
N TRP A 95 9.41 -8.67 2.31
CA TRP A 95 9.42 -7.76 1.17
C TRP A 95 10.61 -6.80 1.19
N LEU A 96 10.90 -6.17 2.33
CA LEU A 96 12.02 -5.23 2.44
C LEU A 96 13.38 -5.90 2.19
N ALA A 97 13.60 -7.11 2.71
CA ALA A 97 14.83 -7.85 2.48
C ALA A 97 15.00 -8.19 0.99
N VAL A 98 13.91 -8.59 0.33
CA VAL A 98 13.91 -8.85 -1.12
C VAL A 98 14.09 -7.56 -1.92
N ALA A 99 13.53 -6.43 -1.50
CA ALA A 99 13.70 -5.13 -2.15
C ALA A 99 15.16 -4.65 -2.13
N ASN A 100 15.88 -4.89 -1.03
CA ASN A 100 17.32 -4.60 -0.94
C ASN A 100 18.18 -5.52 -1.85
N ALA A 101 17.62 -6.62 -2.37
CA ALA A 101 18.34 -7.58 -3.21
C ALA A 101 17.91 -7.57 -4.70
N SER A 102 16.62 -7.38 -4.99
CA SER A 102 16.06 -7.50 -6.33
C SER A 102 14.79 -6.68 -6.52
N PRO A 103 14.84 -5.60 -7.35
CA PRO A 103 13.66 -4.82 -7.70
C PRO A 103 12.55 -5.63 -8.38
N VAL A 104 12.92 -6.62 -9.21
CA VAL A 104 11.98 -7.45 -9.96
C VAL A 104 11.16 -8.33 -9.00
N TRP A 105 11.83 -9.11 -8.14
CA TRP A 105 11.12 -9.98 -7.21
C TRP A 105 10.32 -9.19 -6.18
N ALA A 106 10.86 -8.08 -5.69
CA ALA A 106 10.11 -7.21 -4.79
C ALA A 106 8.87 -6.61 -5.45
N SER A 107 8.90 -6.33 -6.76
CA SER A 107 7.72 -5.91 -7.51
C SER A 107 6.68 -7.03 -7.61
N VAL A 108 7.10 -8.28 -7.83
CA VAL A 108 6.17 -9.43 -7.80
C VAL A 108 5.53 -9.56 -6.41
N LEU A 109 6.34 -9.48 -5.35
CA LEU A 109 5.87 -9.62 -3.98
C LEU A 109 4.90 -8.50 -3.57
N ILE A 110 5.16 -7.23 -3.92
CA ILE A 110 4.26 -6.12 -3.54
C ILE A 110 2.90 -6.22 -4.25
N TRP A 111 2.86 -6.74 -5.48
CA TRP A 111 1.60 -7.05 -6.16
C TRP A 111 0.85 -8.21 -5.49
N GLY A 112 1.57 -9.26 -5.07
CA GLY A 112 0.99 -10.33 -4.25
C GLY A 112 0.41 -9.82 -2.92
N MET A 113 1.15 -8.96 -2.23
CA MET A 113 0.70 -8.27 -1.02
C MET A 113 -0.56 -7.44 -1.28
N LEU A 114 -0.57 -6.67 -2.36
CA LEU A 114 -1.70 -5.81 -2.74
C LEU A 114 -2.95 -6.63 -3.02
N ILE A 115 -2.86 -7.66 -3.85
CA ILE A 115 -4.02 -8.51 -4.18
C ILE A 115 -4.61 -9.13 -2.92
N ALA A 116 -3.77 -9.72 -2.07
CA ALA A 116 -4.21 -10.31 -0.81
C ALA A 116 -4.79 -9.26 0.16
N ALA A 117 -4.20 -8.06 0.24
CA ALA A 117 -4.72 -6.97 1.07
C ALA A 117 -6.06 -6.43 0.56
N LEU A 118 -6.26 -6.36 -0.76
CA LEU A 118 -7.54 -5.98 -1.36
C LEU A 118 -8.62 -7.03 -1.07
N VAL A 119 -8.34 -8.32 -1.26
CA VAL A 119 -9.29 -9.38 -0.89
C VAL A 119 -9.67 -9.27 0.58
N ALA A 120 -8.68 -9.10 1.48
CA ALA A 120 -8.95 -8.87 2.89
C ALA A 120 -9.82 -7.65 3.15
N LEU A 121 -9.56 -6.53 2.46
CA LEU A 121 -10.34 -5.31 2.60
C LEU A 121 -11.81 -5.49 2.17
N PHE A 122 -12.05 -6.22 1.09
CA PHE A 122 -13.41 -6.51 0.61
C PHE A 122 -14.14 -7.49 1.53
N GLU A 123 -13.43 -8.40 2.21
CA GLU A 123 -13.98 -9.33 3.20
C GLU A 123 -14.06 -8.75 4.61
N ALA A 124 -13.52 -7.55 4.86
CA ALA A 124 -13.49 -6.95 6.19
C ALA A 124 -14.91 -6.79 6.79
N PRO A 125 -15.10 -7.04 8.10
CA PRO A 125 -16.40 -6.91 8.75
C PRO A 125 -16.89 -5.47 8.81
N ASP A 126 -18.22 -5.28 8.74
CA ASP A 126 -18.87 -3.98 8.83
C ASP A 126 -19.04 -3.44 10.26
N GLY A 127 -19.13 -4.31 11.27
CA GLY A 127 -19.43 -3.92 12.66
C GLY A 127 -18.26 -3.28 13.41
N ASP A 128 -17.02 -3.57 13.02
CA ASP A 128 -15.79 -3.17 13.74
C ASP A 128 -14.78 -2.42 12.85
N ARG A 129 -15.28 -1.50 12.01
CA ARG A 129 -14.47 -0.86 10.95
C ARG A 129 -13.16 -0.27 11.45
N TRP A 130 -13.16 0.36 12.63
CA TRP A 130 -11.97 0.97 13.21
C TRP A 130 -10.82 -0.02 13.46
N PHE A 131 -11.13 -1.26 13.81
CA PHE A 131 -10.11 -2.30 14.08
C PHE A 131 -9.90 -3.25 12.89
N ALA A 132 -10.80 -3.22 11.91
CA ALA A 132 -10.76 -4.10 10.75
C ALA A 132 -10.62 -3.31 9.43
N ALA A 133 -11.73 -2.87 8.84
CA ALA A 133 -11.74 -2.29 7.49
C ALA A 133 -10.87 -1.03 7.34
N LEU A 134 -10.78 -0.16 8.34
CA LEU A 134 -10.02 1.08 8.27
C LEU A 134 -8.49 0.88 8.26
N PRO A 135 -7.87 0.11 9.17
CA PRO A 135 -6.44 -0.18 9.09
C PRO A 135 -6.06 -0.95 7.83
N VAL A 136 -6.87 -1.93 7.42
CA VAL A 136 -6.65 -2.69 6.18
C VAL A 136 -6.82 -1.78 4.95
N GLY A 137 -7.76 -0.84 4.99
CA GLY A 137 -7.95 0.17 3.95
C GLY A 137 -6.72 1.05 3.76
N LEU A 138 -6.18 1.61 4.84
CA LEU A 138 -4.98 2.44 4.80
C LEU A 138 -3.78 1.66 4.22
N TYR A 139 -3.61 0.41 4.66
CA TYR A 139 -2.58 -0.48 4.17
C TYR A 139 -2.71 -0.79 2.67
N ALA A 140 -3.90 -1.23 2.23
CA ALA A 140 -4.14 -1.58 0.84
C ALA A 140 -4.06 -0.36 -0.11
N GLY A 141 -4.48 0.82 0.36
CA GLY A 141 -4.36 2.06 -0.41
C GLY A 141 -2.91 2.44 -0.65
N TRP A 142 -2.08 2.37 0.39
CA TRP A 142 -0.64 2.60 0.26
C TRP A 142 0.03 1.57 -0.67
N LEU A 143 -0.30 0.28 -0.51
CA LEU A 143 0.19 -0.77 -1.42
C LEU A 143 -0.21 -0.52 -2.87
N SER A 144 -1.43 -0.01 -3.13
CA SER A 144 -1.88 0.28 -4.50
C SER A 144 -0.96 1.29 -5.19
N ALA A 145 -0.59 2.35 -4.47
CA ALA A 145 0.35 3.34 -4.97
C ALA A 145 1.76 2.72 -5.13
N ALA A 146 2.27 2.05 -4.10
CA ALA A 146 3.62 1.47 -4.10
C ALA A 146 3.83 0.40 -5.18
N SER A 147 2.83 -0.44 -5.45
CA SER A 147 2.85 -1.44 -6.53
C SER A 147 2.92 -0.80 -7.93
N CYS A 148 2.29 0.35 -8.13
CA CYS A 148 2.39 1.08 -9.38
C CYS A 148 3.74 1.78 -9.51
N VAL A 149 4.24 2.38 -8.42
CA VAL A 149 5.60 2.96 -8.35
C VAL A 149 6.65 1.91 -8.70
N SER A 150 6.53 0.69 -8.18
CA SER A 150 7.51 -0.38 -8.46
C SER A 150 7.57 -0.73 -9.95
N LEU A 151 6.42 -0.76 -10.64
CA LEU A 151 6.39 -0.95 -12.10
C LEU A 151 7.00 0.22 -12.87
N GLY A 152 6.77 1.46 -12.43
CA GLY A 152 7.40 2.64 -13.02
C GLY A 152 8.92 2.64 -12.88
N LEU A 153 9.42 2.25 -11.70
CA LEU A 153 10.85 2.08 -11.46
C LEU A 153 11.45 0.98 -12.34
N LEU A 154 10.76 -0.15 -12.51
CA LEU A 154 11.21 -1.21 -13.42
C LEU A 154 11.20 -0.74 -14.88
N ALA A 155 10.12 -0.12 -15.35
CA ALA A 155 10.00 0.30 -16.74
C ALA A 155 11.05 1.34 -17.14
N ALA A 156 11.33 2.31 -16.26
CA ALA A 156 12.39 3.29 -16.45
C ALA A 156 13.79 2.68 -16.24
N GLY A 157 13.96 1.89 -15.19
CA GLY A 157 15.24 1.32 -14.78
C GLY A 157 15.80 0.27 -15.74
N TYR A 158 14.94 -0.47 -16.43
CA TYR A 158 15.33 -1.37 -17.52
C TYR A 158 15.36 -0.69 -18.90
N GLY A 159 15.09 0.61 -18.97
CA GLY A 159 15.17 1.39 -20.20
C GLY A 159 14.06 1.09 -21.22
N TRP A 160 12.94 0.48 -20.81
CA TRP A 160 11.80 0.24 -21.72
C TRP A 160 11.13 1.55 -22.15
N VAL A 161 11.08 2.52 -21.24
CA VAL A 161 10.58 3.89 -21.49
C VAL A 161 11.39 4.89 -20.66
N GLY A 162 11.31 6.18 -20.99
CA GLY A 162 11.92 7.25 -20.18
C GLY A 162 11.24 7.43 -18.81
N ALA A 163 11.96 8.00 -17.84
CA ALA A 163 11.49 8.11 -16.45
C ALA A 163 10.21 8.95 -16.29
N GLU A 164 10.08 10.06 -17.02
CA GLU A 164 8.85 10.86 -17.04
C GLU A 164 7.67 10.09 -17.66
N THR A 165 7.89 9.41 -18.79
CA THR A 165 6.86 8.59 -19.44
C THR A 165 6.40 7.45 -18.54
N ALA A 166 7.33 6.75 -17.88
CA ALA A 166 7.01 5.73 -16.88
C ALA A 166 6.14 6.32 -15.77
N ALA A 167 6.54 7.48 -15.23
CA ALA A 167 5.77 8.14 -14.17
C ALA A 167 4.35 8.49 -14.61
N LEU A 168 4.17 9.07 -15.80
CA LEU A 168 2.83 9.38 -16.32
C LEU A 168 1.96 8.13 -16.46
N ILE A 169 2.51 7.03 -16.98
CA ILE A 169 1.79 5.76 -17.15
C ILE A 169 1.38 5.18 -15.79
N PHE A 170 2.33 5.04 -14.87
CA PHE A 170 2.10 4.29 -13.64
C PHE A 170 1.44 5.12 -12.53
N VAL A 171 1.60 6.45 -12.51
CA VAL A 171 0.76 7.33 -11.68
C VAL A 171 -0.69 7.30 -12.18
N SER A 172 -0.91 7.31 -13.50
CA SER A 172 -2.27 7.14 -14.07
C SER A 172 -2.87 5.80 -13.68
N LEU A 173 -2.10 4.71 -13.75
CA LEU A 173 -2.55 3.39 -13.32
C LEU A 173 -2.95 3.37 -11.84
N ALA A 174 -2.14 3.98 -10.97
CA ALA A 174 -2.46 4.09 -9.55
C ALA A 174 -3.78 4.84 -9.32
N ILE A 175 -4.01 5.94 -10.03
CA ILE A 175 -5.25 6.72 -9.97
C ILE A 175 -6.45 5.87 -10.41
N VAL A 176 -6.34 5.14 -11.52
CA VAL A 176 -7.42 4.28 -12.05
C VAL A 176 -7.78 3.17 -11.07
N ILE A 177 -6.78 2.44 -10.56
CA ILE A 177 -6.99 1.38 -9.56
C ILE A 177 -7.63 1.97 -8.31
N ALA A 178 -7.10 3.10 -7.82
CA ALA A 178 -7.60 3.72 -6.61
C ALA A 178 -9.05 4.20 -6.76
N ALA A 179 -9.38 4.82 -7.89
CA ALA A 179 -10.73 5.27 -8.19
C ALA A 179 -11.70 4.08 -8.26
N ALA A 180 -11.31 2.98 -8.91
CA ALA A 180 -12.12 1.77 -9.01
C ALA A 180 -12.36 1.14 -7.63
N VAL A 181 -11.31 0.90 -6.85
CA VAL A 181 -11.42 0.28 -5.52
C VAL A 181 -12.21 1.18 -4.56
N GLN A 182 -11.87 2.47 -4.46
CA GLN A 182 -12.51 3.40 -3.53
C GLN A 182 -14.00 3.60 -3.86
N SER A 183 -14.36 3.67 -5.15
CA SER A 183 -15.74 3.87 -5.59
C SER A 183 -16.59 2.60 -5.49
N THR A 184 -15.96 1.42 -5.49
CA THR A 184 -16.66 0.13 -5.32
C THR A 184 -16.88 -0.19 -3.84
N LEU A 185 -15.84 -0.03 -3.02
CA LEU A 185 -15.88 -0.44 -1.62
C LEU A 185 -16.72 0.51 -0.75
N MET A 186 -16.55 1.83 -0.90
CA MET A 186 -17.37 2.88 -0.28
C MET A 186 -17.58 2.83 1.25
N ARG A 187 -16.81 2.01 1.98
CA ARG A 187 -16.90 1.86 3.45
C ARG A 187 -15.56 1.98 4.19
N ALA A 188 -14.45 2.13 3.47
CA ALA A 188 -13.12 2.32 4.05
C ALA A 188 -12.45 3.55 3.41
N PRO A 189 -12.76 4.78 3.87
CA PRO A 189 -12.18 6.00 3.31
C PRO A 189 -10.66 6.08 3.49
N THR A 190 -10.11 5.34 4.45
CA THR A 190 -8.65 5.26 4.69
C THR A 190 -7.88 4.75 3.48
N TYR A 191 -8.49 3.94 2.62
CA TYR A 191 -7.89 3.53 1.35
C TYR A 191 -7.57 4.75 0.47
N GLY A 192 -8.58 5.58 0.20
CA GLY A 192 -8.42 6.81 -0.57
C GLY A 192 -7.49 7.80 0.11
N VAL A 193 -7.53 7.93 1.44
CA VAL A 193 -6.59 8.77 2.21
C VAL A 193 -5.14 8.36 1.96
N ALA A 194 -4.83 7.05 1.97
CA ALA A 194 -3.47 6.57 1.71
C ALA A 194 -2.99 6.91 0.30
N VAL A 195 -3.85 6.75 -0.71
CA VAL A 195 -3.51 7.06 -2.10
C VAL A 195 -3.35 8.58 -2.30
N ILE A 196 -4.24 9.38 -1.73
CA ILE A 196 -4.16 10.86 -1.77
C ILE A 196 -2.86 11.33 -1.12
N TRP A 197 -2.46 10.73 0.00
CA TRP A 197 -1.18 11.00 0.65
C TRP A 197 0.01 10.69 -0.28
N ALA A 198 0.02 9.52 -0.91
CA ALA A 198 1.06 9.13 -1.87
C ALA A 198 1.13 10.09 -3.07
N LEU A 199 -0.02 10.41 -3.69
CA LEU A 199 -0.09 11.34 -4.82
C LEU A 199 0.36 12.75 -4.42
N SER A 200 0.00 13.24 -3.24
CA SER A 200 0.45 14.53 -2.72
C SER A 200 1.98 14.58 -2.61
N ALA A 201 2.60 13.49 -2.16
CA ALA A 201 4.05 13.40 -2.11
C ALA A 201 4.71 13.27 -3.50
N VAL A 202 4.03 12.70 -4.50
CA VAL A 202 4.47 12.76 -5.91
C VAL A 202 4.41 14.21 -6.43
N VAL A 203 3.42 15.00 -6.04
CA VAL A 203 3.39 16.45 -6.37
C VAL A 203 4.61 17.15 -5.77
N VAL A 204 4.88 16.94 -4.47
CA VAL A 204 6.03 17.56 -3.79
C VAL A 204 7.37 17.14 -4.41
N GLN A 205 7.49 15.89 -4.86
CA GLN A 205 8.70 15.41 -5.52
C GLN A 205 8.95 16.11 -6.87
N ASN A 206 7.89 16.50 -7.59
CA ASN A 206 7.99 16.82 -9.02
C ASN A 206 7.60 18.25 -9.40
N TYR A 207 7.06 19.07 -8.49
CA TYR A 207 6.51 20.38 -8.86
C TYR A 207 7.51 21.31 -9.56
N ALA A 208 8.81 21.20 -9.24
CA ALA A 208 9.87 22.02 -9.83
C ALA A 208 10.54 21.38 -11.05
N THR A 209 10.60 20.05 -11.13
CA THR A 209 11.43 19.32 -12.11
C THR A 209 10.63 18.63 -13.20
N THR A 210 9.42 18.16 -12.89
CA THR A 210 8.56 17.42 -13.82
C THR A 210 7.09 17.83 -13.63
N PRO A 211 6.72 19.05 -14.05
CA PRO A 211 5.40 19.62 -13.76
C PRO A 211 4.23 18.82 -14.33
N SER A 212 4.44 18.08 -15.43
CA SER A 212 3.47 17.17 -16.05
C SER A 212 3.02 16.08 -15.07
N VAL A 213 3.98 15.39 -14.43
CA VAL A 213 3.75 14.34 -13.44
C VAL A 213 3.14 14.94 -12.16
N ALA A 214 3.61 16.10 -11.73
CA ALA A 214 3.03 16.81 -10.58
C ALA A 214 1.55 17.19 -10.83
N ALA A 215 1.22 17.71 -12.01
CA ALA A 215 -0.14 18.06 -12.37
C ALA A 215 -1.07 16.83 -12.45
N LEU A 216 -0.58 15.72 -13.02
CA LEU A 216 -1.31 14.45 -13.05
C LEU A 216 -1.60 13.94 -11.64
N ALA A 217 -0.59 13.92 -10.76
CA ALA A 217 -0.75 13.47 -9.38
C ALA A 217 -1.72 14.37 -8.60
N ALA A 218 -1.63 15.69 -8.78
CA ALA A 218 -2.55 16.66 -8.17
C ALA A 218 -4.00 16.44 -8.64
N GLY A 219 -4.20 16.30 -9.95
CA GLY A 219 -5.52 16.00 -10.52
C GLY A 219 -6.10 14.68 -10.00
N GLY A 220 -5.27 13.64 -9.92
CA GLY A 220 -5.64 12.35 -9.33
C GLY A 220 -6.03 12.44 -7.85
N ALA A 221 -5.26 13.16 -7.05
CA ALA A 221 -5.56 13.39 -5.64
C ALA A 221 -6.89 14.12 -5.46
N ILE A 222 -7.14 15.17 -6.25
CA ILE A 222 -8.41 15.92 -6.25
C ILE A 222 -9.58 15.01 -6.67
N ALA A 223 -9.41 14.23 -7.75
CA ALA A 223 -10.44 13.33 -8.24
C ALA A 223 -10.84 12.28 -7.19
N LEU A 224 -9.89 11.82 -6.36
CA LEU A 224 -10.14 10.87 -5.28
C LEU A 224 -10.82 11.48 -4.04
N LEU A 225 -10.87 12.80 -3.88
CA LEU A 225 -11.51 13.44 -2.72
C LEU A 225 -13.00 13.08 -2.63
N LEU A 226 -13.73 13.15 -3.74
CA LEU A 226 -15.18 12.89 -3.77
C LEU A 226 -15.54 11.43 -3.40
N PRO A 227 -14.98 10.38 -4.02
CA PRO A 227 -15.28 9.01 -3.63
C PRO A 227 -14.81 8.69 -2.20
N THR A 228 -13.68 9.28 -1.75
CA THR A 228 -13.21 9.14 -0.37
C THR A 228 -14.18 9.78 0.63
N PHE A 229 -14.64 11.00 0.36
CA PHE A 229 -15.60 11.70 1.21
C PHE A 229 -16.97 10.99 1.25
N LYS A 230 -17.46 10.52 0.09
CA LYS A 230 -18.69 9.72 0.03
C LYS A 230 -18.56 8.42 0.83
N SER A 231 -17.39 7.79 0.81
CA SER A 231 -17.12 6.61 1.63
C SER A 231 -17.12 6.93 3.12
N TRP A 232 -16.58 8.09 3.51
CA TRP A 232 -16.59 8.51 4.91
C TRP A 232 -18.01 8.76 5.44
N ARG A 233 -18.90 9.34 4.63
CA ARG A 233 -20.32 9.55 5.01
C ARG A 233 -21.11 8.25 5.20
N LYS A 234 -20.64 7.14 4.64
CA LYS A 234 -21.24 5.80 4.78
C LYS A 234 -20.53 4.94 5.84
N ALA A 235 -19.33 5.37 6.27
CA ALA A 235 -18.49 4.69 7.24
C ALA A 235 -19.02 4.90 8.66
#